data_AF-A0A3D4HJ39-F1
#
_entry.id   AF-A0A3D4HJ39-F1
#
_cell.length_a   1.000
_cell.length_b   1.000
_cell.length_c   1.000
_cell.angle_alpha   90.00
_cell.angle_beta   90.00
_cell.angle_gamma   90.00
#
_symmetry.space_group_name_H-M   'P 1'
#
loop_
_entity.id
_entity.type
_entity.pdbx_description
1 polymer ?
#
loop_
_entity_poly.entity_id
_entity_poly.type
_entity_poly.pdbx_seq_one_letter_code
_entity_poly.pdbx_strand_id
1 'polypeptide(L)'
;MRTTVSGLLMLARSVIFRETLPSFIPIRQAQGTDPEGGRVRAILTHESPEEEIWIAEASMDDATGEEMGRALEEIQSVSLEAHILQGMGKKGRPLFILRALASSEQLEEVLDRFFKDTPTIGVRYWPVGRTRMHRETKEGQLVVDGISLPTRIKISRLGDVIRG
;
A
#
# COMPACT_ATOMS: atom_id res chain seq x y z
N MET A 1 -14.38 -19.79 -27.00
CA MET A 1 -13.41 -20.90 -27.14
C MET A 1 -13.55 -21.77 -25.89
N ARG A 2 -14.02 -23.02 -26.01
CA ARG A 2 -14.15 -23.95 -24.86
C ARG A 2 -12.74 -24.35 -24.43
N THR A 3 -12.40 -24.14 -23.17
CA THR A 3 -11.11 -24.55 -22.62
C THR A 3 -11.07 -26.07 -22.58
N THR A 4 -10.06 -26.67 -23.20
CA THR A 4 -9.83 -28.12 -23.12
C THR A 4 -9.32 -28.48 -21.72
N VAL A 5 -9.55 -29.72 -21.28
CA VAL A 5 -9.06 -30.27 -20.00
C VAL A 5 -7.57 -29.95 -19.76
N SER A 6 -6.77 -29.92 -20.83
CA SER A 6 -5.36 -29.52 -20.83
C SER A 6 -5.09 -28.08 -20.36
N GLY A 7 -5.96 -27.12 -20.72
CA GLY A 7 -5.82 -25.73 -20.30
C GLY A 7 -6.10 -25.53 -18.81
N LEU A 8 -7.01 -26.32 -18.24
CA LEU A 8 -7.29 -26.32 -16.81
C LEU A 8 -6.13 -26.94 -16.01
N LEU A 9 -5.56 -28.04 -16.51
CA LEU A 9 -4.40 -28.72 -15.91
C LEU A 9 -3.13 -27.86 -15.92
N MET A 10 -2.90 -27.09 -16.99
CA MET A 10 -1.82 -26.10 -17.06
C MET A 10 -1.99 -25.01 -15.99
N LEU A 11 -3.19 -24.44 -15.85
CA LEU A 11 -3.45 -23.46 -14.79
C LEU A 11 -3.25 -24.07 -13.39
N ALA A 12 -3.81 -25.25 -13.11
CA ALA A 12 -3.69 -25.88 -11.80
C ALA A 12 -2.24 -26.16 -11.36
N ARG A 13 -1.32 -26.39 -12.31
CA ARG A 13 0.12 -26.59 -12.01
C ARG A 13 0.90 -25.29 -11.82
N SER A 14 0.40 -24.17 -12.33
CA SER A 14 1.11 -22.88 -12.34
C SER A 14 0.54 -21.87 -11.35
N VAL A 15 -0.53 -22.22 -10.63
CA VAL A 15 -1.27 -21.29 -9.77
C VAL A 15 -0.80 -21.36 -8.33
N ILE A 16 -0.54 -20.18 -7.77
CA ILE A 16 -0.51 -19.98 -6.31
C ILE A 16 -1.93 -19.63 -5.90
N PHE A 17 -2.55 -20.47 -5.07
CA PHE A 17 -3.83 -20.13 -4.48
C PHE A 17 -3.64 -19.01 -3.46
N ARG A 18 -4.41 -17.93 -3.62
CA ARG A 18 -4.51 -16.85 -2.65
C ARG A 18 -5.97 -16.61 -2.31
N GLU A 19 -6.25 -16.39 -1.04
CA GLU A 19 -7.59 -16.03 -0.56
C GLU A 19 -7.99 -14.64 -1.04
N THR A 20 -7.03 -13.73 -1.15
CA THR A 20 -7.19 -12.39 -1.68
C THR A 20 -6.35 -12.21 -2.95
N LEU A 21 -6.98 -11.69 -4.01
CA LEU A 21 -6.27 -11.35 -5.23
C LEU A 21 -5.44 -10.09 -4.99
N PRO A 22 -4.14 -10.08 -5.34
CA PRO A 22 -3.32 -8.89 -5.20
C PRO A 22 -3.76 -7.81 -6.18
N SER A 23 -3.24 -6.61 -6.02
CA SER A 23 -3.34 -5.59 -7.07
C SER A 23 -2.68 -6.08 -8.37
N PHE A 24 -3.40 -6.01 -9.49
CA PHE A 24 -2.83 -6.32 -10.79
C PHE A 24 -3.41 -5.45 -11.90
N ILE A 25 -2.61 -5.23 -12.95
CA ILE A 25 -3.07 -4.62 -14.20
C ILE A 25 -3.38 -5.76 -15.18
N PRO A 26 -4.66 -6.00 -15.54
CA PRO A 26 -5.02 -7.07 -16.45
C PRO A 26 -4.58 -6.74 -17.88
N ILE A 27 -3.90 -7.69 -18.53
CA ILE A 27 -3.50 -7.63 -19.94
C ILE A 27 -4.55 -8.32 -20.81
N ARG A 28 -4.94 -9.54 -20.42
CA ARG A 28 -5.94 -10.36 -21.12
C ARG A 28 -6.74 -11.20 -20.13
N GLN A 29 -7.95 -11.58 -20.53
CA GLN A 29 -8.79 -12.50 -19.77
C GLN A 29 -9.32 -13.62 -20.65
N ALA A 30 -9.51 -14.79 -20.06
CA ALA A 30 -10.18 -15.93 -20.64
C ALA A 30 -11.15 -16.54 -19.63
N GLN A 31 -12.22 -17.14 -20.12
CA GLN A 31 -13.18 -17.88 -19.31
C GLN A 31 -13.24 -19.32 -19.78
N GLY A 32 -13.46 -20.22 -18.83
CA GLY A 32 -13.57 -21.64 -19.03
C GLY A 32 -14.61 -22.28 -18.14
N THR A 33 -14.84 -23.56 -18.40
CA THR A 33 -15.69 -24.41 -17.59
C THR A 33 -14.88 -25.64 -17.22
N ASP A 34 -14.84 -25.99 -15.94
CA ASP A 34 -14.25 -27.25 -15.50
C ASP A 34 -15.14 -28.44 -15.90
N PRO A 35 -14.65 -29.69 -15.75
CA PRO A 35 -15.43 -30.88 -16.12
C PRO A 35 -16.73 -31.06 -15.31
N GLU A 36 -16.85 -30.45 -14.13
CA GLU A 36 -18.03 -30.52 -13.26
C GLU A 36 -19.02 -29.38 -13.52
N GLY A 37 -18.73 -28.49 -14.48
CA GLY A 37 -19.57 -27.35 -14.84
C GLY A 37 -19.26 -26.06 -14.08
N GLY A 38 -18.26 -26.06 -13.21
CA GLY A 38 -17.78 -24.86 -12.52
C GLY A 38 -17.11 -23.89 -13.49
N ARG A 39 -17.27 -22.58 -13.24
CA ARG A 39 -16.73 -21.53 -14.12
C ARG A 39 -15.38 -21.06 -13.62
N VAL A 40 -14.40 -21.05 -14.51
CA VAL A 40 -13.05 -20.59 -14.21
C VAL A 40 -12.73 -19.35 -15.04
N ARG A 41 -12.07 -18.37 -14.43
CA ARG A 41 -11.54 -17.19 -15.11
C ARG A 41 -10.02 -17.19 -14.96
N ALA A 42 -9.32 -17.05 -16.08
CA ALA A 42 -7.89 -16.82 -16.11
C ALA A 42 -7.63 -15.37 -16.52
N ILE A 43 -6.76 -14.68 -15.78
CA ILE A 43 -6.36 -13.31 -16.09
C ILE A 43 -4.84 -13.32 -16.25
N LEU A 44 -4.38 -12.91 -17.43
CA LEU A 44 -2.98 -12.61 -17.66
C LEU A 44 -2.73 -11.17 -17.20
N THR A 45 -1.73 -10.97 -16.35
CA THR A 45 -1.40 -9.68 -15.76
C THR A 45 0.03 -9.28 -16.11
N HIS A 46 0.37 -8.00 -15.94
CA HIS A 46 1.78 -7.62 -15.79
C HIS A 46 2.33 -8.25 -14.49
N GLU A 47 3.66 -8.37 -14.39
CA GLU A 47 4.31 -8.76 -13.13
C GLU A 47 3.76 -7.88 -12.00
N SER A 48 3.39 -8.52 -10.90
CA SER A 48 2.99 -7.81 -9.69
C SER A 48 4.17 -6.95 -9.23
N PRO A 49 3.92 -5.75 -8.68
CA PRO A 49 4.98 -4.96 -8.07
C PRO A 49 5.72 -5.82 -7.03
N GLU A 50 7.04 -5.61 -6.90
CA GLU A 50 7.90 -6.37 -5.97
C GLU A 50 7.40 -6.31 -4.51
N GLU A 51 6.71 -5.22 -4.16
CA GLU A 51 6.14 -4.99 -2.85
C GLU A 51 4.66 -4.57 -3.00
N GLU A 52 3.77 -5.31 -2.36
CA GLU A 52 2.36 -4.96 -2.25
C GLU A 52 2.15 -4.12 -0.99
N ILE A 53 1.87 -2.83 -1.19
CA ILE A 53 1.54 -1.89 -0.13
C ILE A 53 0.12 -1.38 -0.32
N TRP A 54 -0.47 -0.90 0.76
CA TRP A 54 -1.86 -0.48 0.81
C TRP A 54 -1.96 0.97 1.21
N ILE A 55 -2.84 1.71 0.55
CA ILE A 55 -3.33 2.98 1.06
C ILE A 55 -4.65 2.71 1.77
N ALA A 56 -4.80 3.21 3.00
CA ALA A 56 -6.06 3.29 3.72
C ALA A 56 -6.38 4.76 4.01
N GLU A 57 -7.61 5.20 3.75
CA GLU A 57 -8.01 6.57 4.02
C GLU A 57 -9.48 6.73 4.45
N ALA A 58 -9.71 7.76 5.25
CA ALA A 58 -11.04 8.23 5.63
C ALA A 58 -11.11 9.75 5.50
N SER A 59 -12.30 10.25 5.18
CA SER A 59 -12.58 11.69 5.08
C SER A 59 -13.58 12.06 6.16
N MET A 60 -13.26 13.06 6.99
CA MET A 60 -14.11 13.50 8.10
C MET A 60 -14.27 15.03 8.11
N ASP A 61 -15.51 15.50 8.18
CA ASP A 61 -15.87 16.91 8.29
C ASP A 61 -16.36 17.30 9.70
N ASP A 62 -16.44 16.33 10.61
CA ASP A 62 -16.93 16.42 11.99
C ASP A 62 -15.84 16.25 13.05
N ALA A 63 -14.57 16.11 12.64
CA ALA A 63 -13.42 15.97 13.53
C ALA A 63 -12.71 17.33 13.77
N THR A 64 -12.24 17.53 14.98
CA THR A 64 -11.38 18.67 15.35
C THR A 64 -9.91 18.42 15.00
N GLY A 65 -9.12 19.48 14.92
CA GLY A 65 -7.68 19.36 14.65
C GLY A 65 -6.91 18.56 15.72
N GLU A 66 -7.33 18.64 17.00
CA GLU A 66 -6.71 17.90 18.10
C GLU A 66 -7.02 16.40 18.01
N GLU A 67 -8.28 16.03 17.72
CA GLU A 67 -8.67 14.63 17.47
C GLU A 67 -7.89 14.06 16.30
N MET A 68 -7.73 14.85 15.23
CA MET A 68 -6.94 14.45 14.06
C MET A 68 -5.45 14.30 14.36
N GLY A 69 -4.87 15.19 15.16
CA GLY A 69 -3.48 15.09 15.60
C GLY A 69 -3.22 13.81 16.38
N ARG A 70 -4.08 13.49 17.35
CA ARG A 70 -4.00 12.26 18.13
C ARG A 70 -4.16 11.02 17.24
N ALA A 71 -5.16 11.01 16.36
CA ALA A 71 -5.38 9.89 15.45
C ALA A 71 -4.19 9.65 14.50
N LEU A 72 -3.58 10.73 14.01
CA LEU A 72 -2.38 10.65 13.18
C LEU A 72 -1.23 9.98 13.91
N GLU A 73 -0.98 10.33 15.17
CA GLU A 73 0.08 9.71 15.97
C GLU A 73 -0.14 8.20 16.18
N GLU A 74 -1.36 7.81 16.57
CA GLU A 74 -1.72 6.40 16.79
C GLU A 74 -1.59 5.59 15.48
N ILE A 75 -2.10 6.11 14.37
CA ILE A 75 -2.02 5.43 13.07
C ILE A 75 -0.59 5.42 12.53
N GLN A 76 0.20 6.47 12.73
CA GLN A 76 1.62 6.52 12.33
C GLN A 76 2.46 5.47 13.06
N SER A 77 2.09 5.08 14.28
CA SER A 77 2.81 4.08 15.07
C SER A 77 2.71 2.66 14.51
N VAL A 78 1.65 2.36 13.76
CA VAL A 78 1.35 1.03 13.19
C VAL A 78 1.46 0.97 11.66
N SER A 79 1.62 2.13 11.00
CA SER A 79 1.73 2.25 9.55
C SER A 79 3.16 2.53 9.08
N LEU A 80 3.43 2.38 7.78
CA LEU A 80 4.68 2.81 7.17
C LEU A 80 4.79 4.34 7.11
N GLU A 81 3.66 5.00 6.91
CA GLU A 81 3.52 6.45 6.78
C GLU A 81 2.06 6.81 7.04
N ALA A 82 1.79 7.92 7.72
CA ALA A 82 0.48 8.51 7.80
C ALA A 82 0.56 10.04 7.64
N HIS A 83 -0.45 10.63 7.02
CA HIS A 83 -0.54 12.08 6.85
C HIS A 83 -2.00 12.53 6.74
N ILE A 84 -2.22 13.82 7.03
CA ILE A 84 -3.52 14.47 6.90
C ILE A 84 -3.47 15.43 5.71
N LEU A 85 -4.45 15.32 4.82
CA LEU A 85 -4.73 16.28 3.77
C LEU A 85 -5.96 17.11 4.14
N GLN A 86 -6.02 18.33 3.63
CA GLN A 86 -7.17 19.23 3.81
C GLN A 86 -8.01 19.27 2.54
N GLY A 87 -9.34 19.29 2.68
CA GLY A 87 -10.27 19.34 1.57
C GLY A 87 -11.54 20.15 1.87
N MET A 88 -12.39 20.26 0.85
CA MET A 88 -13.72 20.89 0.96
C MET A 88 -14.80 19.85 0.63
N GLY A 89 -15.70 19.64 1.58
CA GLY A 89 -16.85 18.75 1.49
C GLY A 89 -18.11 19.43 0.96
N LYS A 90 -19.22 18.68 1.04
CA LYS A 90 -20.55 19.18 0.66
C LYS A 90 -20.92 20.41 1.49
N LYS A 91 -21.76 21.28 0.92
CA LYS A 91 -22.21 22.53 1.57
C LYS A 91 -21.05 23.48 1.98
N GLY A 92 -19.86 23.33 1.36
CA GLY A 92 -18.70 24.17 1.63
C GLY A 92 -18.03 23.93 2.98
N ARG A 93 -18.22 22.75 3.60
CA ARG A 93 -17.59 22.42 4.89
C ARG A 93 -16.13 22.01 4.67
N PRO A 94 -15.16 22.54 5.43
CA PRO A 94 -13.82 21.97 5.49
C PRO A 94 -13.85 20.51 5.96
N LEU A 95 -12.94 19.68 5.47
CA LEU A 95 -12.77 18.31 5.93
C LEU A 95 -11.31 17.90 5.96
N PHE A 96 -11.00 16.94 6.83
CA PHE A 96 -9.72 16.25 6.88
C PHE A 96 -9.80 14.95 6.08
N ILE A 97 -8.72 14.60 5.39
CA ILE A 97 -8.51 13.26 4.83
C ILE A 97 -7.30 12.67 5.52
N LEU A 98 -7.52 11.71 6.42
CA LEU A 98 -6.44 10.96 7.02
C LEU A 98 -6.11 9.78 6.13
N ARG A 99 -4.83 9.68 5.75
CA ARG A 99 -4.32 8.64 4.86
C ARG A 99 -3.14 7.94 5.50
N ALA A 100 -3.14 6.62 5.46
CA ALA A 100 -2.06 5.76 5.93
C ALA A 100 -1.58 4.84 4.81
N LEU A 101 -0.28 4.59 4.79
CA LEU A 101 0.38 3.61 3.94
C LEU A 101 0.79 2.42 4.81
N ALA A 102 0.39 1.21 4.43
CA ALA A 102 0.61 0.00 5.22
C ALA A 102 1.20 -1.12 4.35
N SER A 103 1.99 -2.02 4.93
CA SER A 103 2.23 -3.32 4.31
C SER A 103 0.96 -4.18 4.37
N SER A 104 0.94 -5.32 3.68
CA SER A 104 -0.19 -6.26 3.76
C SER A 104 -0.42 -6.76 5.18
N GLU A 105 0.65 -6.94 5.97
CA GLU A 105 0.58 -7.42 7.36
C GLU A 105 0.08 -6.35 8.33
N GLN A 106 0.34 -5.08 8.04
CA GLN A 106 -0.04 -3.95 8.90
C GLN A 106 -1.46 -3.46 8.64
N LEU A 107 -2.06 -3.81 7.50
CA LEU A 107 -3.33 -3.24 7.05
C LEU A 107 -4.45 -3.42 8.08
N GLU A 108 -4.59 -4.62 8.65
CA GLU A 108 -5.65 -4.91 9.62
C GLU A 108 -5.55 -4.02 10.86
N GLU A 109 -4.34 -3.87 11.41
CA GLU A 109 -4.10 -3.00 12.57
C GLU A 109 -4.32 -1.52 12.24
N VAL A 110 -3.90 -1.08 11.04
CA VAL A 110 -4.18 0.29 10.57
C VAL A 110 -5.68 0.55 10.48
N LEU A 111 -6.46 -0.38 9.91
CA LEU A 111 -7.91 -0.25 9.81
C LEU A 111 -8.57 -0.19 11.19
N ASP A 112 -8.14 -1.04 12.12
CA ASP A 112 -8.62 -1.02 13.51
C ASP A 112 -8.36 0.33 14.18
N ARG A 113 -7.17 0.92 13.98
CA ARG A 113 -6.84 2.26 14.49
C ARG A 113 -7.72 3.36 13.89
N PHE A 114 -8.06 3.30 12.61
CA PHE A 114 -9.02 4.25 12.04
C PHE A 114 -10.36 4.23 12.79
N PHE A 115 -10.89 3.06 13.15
CA PHE A 115 -12.18 2.96 13.85
C PHE A 115 -12.08 3.29 15.34
N LYS A 116 -10.96 3.00 15.99
CA LYS A 116 -10.76 3.30 17.43
C LYS A 116 -10.43 4.76 17.67
N ASP A 117 -9.63 5.35 16.79
CA ASP A 117 -9.01 6.65 17.03
C ASP A 117 -9.65 7.80 16.24
N THR A 118 -10.62 7.53 15.36
CA THR A 118 -11.37 8.56 14.63
C THR A 118 -12.88 8.31 14.72
N PRO A 119 -13.74 9.32 14.47
CA PRO A 119 -15.19 9.14 14.38
C PRO A 119 -15.64 8.50 13.06
N THR A 120 -14.71 8.06 12.18
CA THR A 120 -15.10 7.52 10.89
C THR A 120 -15.96 6.27 11.03
N ILE A 121 -17.00 6.20 10.19
CA ILE A 121 -17.84 5.00 10.05
C ILE A 121 -17.36 4.07 8.94
N GLY A 122 -16.31 4.46 8.20
CA GLY A 122 -15.80 3.66 7.10
C GLY A 122 -14.44 4.13 6.59
N VAL A 123 -13.63 3.16 6.15
CA VAL A 123 -12.29 3.39 5.61
C VAL A 123 -12.24 2.79 4.21
N ARG A 124 -11.75 3.58 3.25
CA ARG A 124 -11.46 3.07 1.91
C ARG A 124 -10.01 2.61 1.90
N TYR A 125 -9.75 1.42 1.41
CA TYR A 125 -8.38 0.94 1.25
C TYR A 125 -8.22 0.22 -0.08
N TRP A 126 -7.03 0.34 -0.66
CA TRP A 126 -6.70 -0.31 -1.93
C TRP A 126 -5.18 -0.51 -2.04
N PRO A 127 -4.76 -1.55 -2.76
CA PRO A 127 -3.34 -1.81 -2.93
C PRO A 127 -2.74 -0.92 -4.02
N VAL A 128 -1.51 -0.47 -3.82
CA VAL A 128 -0.76 0.41 -4.73
C VAL A 128 0.63 -0.15 -5.00
N GLY A 129 1.13 0.07 -6.22
CA GLY A 129 2.50 -0.27 -6.58
C GLY A 129 3.50 0.76 -6.06
N ARG A 130 4.70 0.32 -5.67
CA ARG A 130 5.81 1.19 -5.27
C ARG A 130 7.12 0.72 -5.85
N THR A 131 7.89 1.66 -6.40
CA THR A 131 9.32 1.47 -6.67
C THR A 131 10.10 2.17 -5.57
N ARG A 132 11.08 1.47 -4.99
CA ARG A 132 11.86 1.97 -3.86
C ARG A 132 13.36 1.87 -4.16
N MET A 133 14.12 2.89 -3.77
CA MET A 133 15.59 2.83 -3.84
C MET A 133 16.13 1.83 -2.78
N HIS A 134 17.15 1.06 -3.16
CA HIS A 134 17.91 0.27 -2.18
C HIS A 134 18.66 1.22 -1.26
N ARG A 135 18.41 1.13 0.04
CA ARG A 135 19.01 2.04 1.04
C ARG A 135 20.00 1.31 1.94
N GLU A 136 21.11 1.96 2.22
CA GLU A 136 22.06 1.54 3.26
C GLU A 136 22.37 2.73 4.17
N THR A 137 22.79 2.42 5.39
CA THR A 137 23.23 3.42 6.35
C THR A 137 24.72 3.24 6.57
N LYS A 138 25.51 4.30 6.38
CA LYS A 138 26.96 4.29 6.64
C LYS A 138 27.32 5.28 7.72
N GLU A 139 28.29 4.90 8.54
CA GLU A 139 28.95 5.83 9.45
C GLU A 139 30.00 6.62 8.68
N GLY A 140 30.05 7.93 8.94
CA GLY A 140 30.99 8.85 8.31
C GLY A 140 31.35 10.01 9.22
N GLN A 141 32.14 10.94 8.72
CA GLN A 141 32.53 12.16 9.42
C GLN A 141 31.99 13.38 8.68
N LEU A 142 31.26 14.23 9.38
CA LEU A 142 30.88 15.55 8.89
C LEU A 142 31.90 16.56 9.43
N VAL A 143 32.62 17.22 8.53
CA VAL A 143 33.58 18.28 8.89
C VAL A 143 32.94 19.63 8.65
N VAL A 144 32.72 20.41 9.72
CA VAL A 144 32.25 21.80 9.67
C VAL A 144 33.25 22.65 10.45
N ASP A 145 33.81 23.68 9.82
CA ASP A 145 34.81 24.58 10.42
C ASP A 145 36.02 23.86 11.06
N GLY A 146 36.44 22.75 10.46
CA GLY A 146 37.54 21.93 10.98
C GLY A 146 37.17 21.00 12.15
N ILE A 147 35.93 21.03 12.62
CA ILE A 147 35.41 20.11 13.63
C ILE A 147 34.83 18.88 12.92
N SER A 148 35.35 17.70 13.24
CA SER A 148 34.86 16.42 12.72
C SER A 148 33.87 15.79 13.69
N LEU A 149 32.61 15.65 13.27
CA LEU A 149 31.55 15.01 14.03
C LEU A 149 31.18 13.66 13.41
N PRO A 150 31.02 12.58 14.20
CA PRO A 150 30.50 11.32 13.68
C PRO A 150 29.06 11.54 13.19
N THR A 151 28.77 11.09 11.98
CA THR A 151 27.44 11.21 11.38
C THR A 151 27.01 9.91 10.72
N ARG A 152 25.70 9.78 10.56
CA ARG A 152 25.06 8.66 9.89
C ARG A 152 24.51 9.13 8.55
N ILE A 153 25.08 8.61 7.47
CA ILE A 153 24.72 8.98 6.10
C ILE A 153 23.77 7.90 5.55
N LYS A 154 22.61 8.32 5.05
CA LYS A 154 21.62 7.44 4.43
C LYS A 154 21.80 7.45 2.92
N ILE A 155 22.39 6.41 2.37
CA ILE A 155 22.65 6.32 0.93
C ILE A 155 21.55 5.48 0.28
N SER A 156 20.87 6.05 -0.72
CA SER A 156 19.80 5.39 -1.48
C SER A 156 20.18 5.28 -2.96
N ARG A 157 19.98 4.10 -3.58
CA ARG A 157 20.36 3.79 -4.97
C ARG A 157 19.22 3.19 -5.79
N LEU A 158 19.08 3.62 -7.05
CA LEU A 158 18.18 3.02 -8.04
C LEU A 158 18.81 3.19 -9.44
N GLY A 159 19.31 2.08 -10.01
CA GLY A 159 20.15 2.14 -11.21
C GLY A 159 21.37 3.04 -10.96
N ASP A 160 21.62 3.97 -11.87
CA ASP A 160 22.72 4.95 -11.77
C ASP A 160 22.40 6.13 -10.85
N VAL A 161 21.17 6.23 -10.33
CA VAL A 161 20.75 7.34 -9.46
C VAL A 161 21.15 7.05 -8.01
N ILE A 162 21.92 7.97 -7.41
CA ILE A 162 22.36 7.92 -6.01
C ILE A 162 21.89 9.18 -5.26
N ARG A 163 21.37 9.00 -4.04
CA ARG A 163 21.03 10.07 -3.09
C ARG A 163 21.69 9.80 -1.74
N GLY A 164 22.17 10.83 -1.05
CA GLY A 164 22.85 10.76 0.24
C GLY A 164 22.24 11.70 1.27
#